data_AF-A0A937XQQ5-F1
#
_entry.id   AF-A0A937XQQ5-F1
#
_cell.length_a   1.000
_cell.length_b   1.000
_cell.length_c   1.000
_cell.angle_alpha   90.00
_cell.angle_beta   90.00
_cell.angle_gamma   90.00
#
_symmetry.space_group_name_H-M   'P 1'
#
loop_
_entity.id
_entity.type
_entity.pdbx_description
1 polymer ?
#
loop_
_entity_poly.entity_id
_entity_poly.type
_entity_poly.pdbx_seq_one_letter_code
_entity_poly.pdbx_strand_id
1 'polypeptide(L)'
;MAANPKVGFVSLGCPKALVDSERILTQLRTEGYAVSPTYAGADIVIVNTCGFIDSAVEESLDAIGEALAENGRVIVTGCLGAKGDVVRQAHPKVLAVTGPHALDEVMTAVHEHLPNTAPHDPYISLIPASAAGVGVKLTPRHYAYLKISEGCNHRCTFCIIPSLRGDLLSRPVGEVMEEAERLVNAGVRELLVISQDTSAYGVDVRYRTGFWGGRPLRTRMTELAGALGSLGAWVRLHYVYPYPHVDDVIPLMADGRILPYLDVPFQHASRRILKLMKRPAAAEANLERIRAWRAICPDLTIRSTFIAGFPGETEAEFQELLDFLAEARLDRVGCFAYSPVEGAQANALAGALPESVREDRRARLMQLQESISAERLQAKIGLRMTVLVDEAQPGRAVARSAADAPEIDGVVCIENARGLKVGEFVEVEVLAADAHDLYARPVTARKQPPVSPAKQVPAARRAAAAMRMPAERRTPAARQTPAATKPVTRAGRRTG
;
A
#
# COMPACT_ATOMS: atom_id res chain seq x y z
N MET A 1 6.41 6.06 45.17
CA MET A 1 5.42 5.88 44.10
C MET A 1 5.56 4.46 43.60
N ALA A 2 4.46 3.75 43.33
CA ALA A 2 4.55 2.52 42.54
C ALA A 2 5.07 2.89 41.14
N ALA A 3 6.00 2.11 40.59
CA ALA A 3 6.42 2.30 39.21
C ALA A 3 5.30 1.80 38.28
N ASN A 4 5.04 2.52 37.19
CA ASN A 4 4.06 2.07 36.20
C ASN A 4 4.48 0.70 35.64
N PRO A 5 3.56 -0.29 35.57
CA PRO A 5 3.89 -1.61 35.05
C PRO A 5 4.40 -1.52 33.60
N LYS A 6 5.42 -2.33 33.29
CA LYS A 6 6.10 -2.33 31.99
C LYS A 6 5.66 -3.51 31.13
N VAL A 7 5.29 -3.22 29.89
CA VAL A 7 4.95 -4.21 28.88
C VAL A 7 6.03 -4.23 27.81
N GLY A 8 6.66 -5.39 27.59
CA GLY A 8 7.51 -5.65 26.43
C GLY A 8 6.64 -6.00 25.22
N PHE A 9 7.07 -5.69 24.01
CA PHE A 9 6.26 -5.94 22.81
C PHE A 9 7.13 -6.41 21.63
N VAL A 10 6.72 -7.51 20.99
CA VAL A 10 7.28 -8.04 19.74
C VAL A 10 6.22 -7.96 18.66
N SER A 11 6.56 -7.42 17.48
CA SER A 11 5.64 -7.28 16.35
C SER A 11 6.19 -7.99 15.12
N LEU A 12 5.68 -9.19 14.82
CA LEU A 12 6.08 -9.99 13.66
C LEU A 12 5.05 -9.90 12.52
N GLY A 13 5.43 -10.43 11.35
CA GLY A 13 4.54 -10.63 10.22
C GLY A 13 4.50 -9.48 9.23
N CYS A 14 3.36 -8.77 9.12
CA CYS A 14 3.09 -7.87 8.00
C CYS A 14 2.54 -6.50 8.45
N PRO A 15 2.49 -5.47 7.57
CA PRO A 15 2.01 -4.13 7.94
C PRO A 15 0.62 -4.08 8.59
N LYS A 16 -0.26 -5.04 8.30
CA LYS A 16 -1.58 -5.16 8.95
C LYS A 16 -1.47 -5.52 10.42
N ALA A 17 -0.53 -6.41 10.77
CA ALA A 17 -0.21 -6.78 12.14
C ALA A 17 0.56 -5.67 12.85
N LEU A 18 1.46 -4.95 12.16
CA LEU A 18 2.14 -3.77 12.69
C LEU A 18 1.12 -2.71 13.16
N VAL A 19 0.08 -2.42 12.37
CA VAL A 19 -0.99 -1.49 12.79
C VAL A 19 -1.83 -2.03 13.96
N ASP A 20 -2.00 -3.35 14.09
CA ASP A 20 -2.62 -3.96 15.29
C ASP A 20 -1.72 -3.73 16.52
N SER A 21 -0.40 -3.94 16.41
CA SER A 21 0.60 -3.65 17.46
C SER A 21 0.61 -2.18 17.89
N GLU A 22 0.60 -1.25 16.93
CA GLU A 22 0.54 0.20 17.20
C GLU A 22 -0.71 0.60 18.01
N ARG A 23 -1.85 -0.04 17.74
CA ARG A 23 -3.10 0.18 18.49
C ARG A 23 -3.01 -0.34 19.92
N ILE A 24 -2.50 -1.55 20.11
CA ILE A 24 -2.29 -2.14 21.45
C ILE A 24 -1.32 -1.26 22.26
N LEU A 25 -0.18 -0.87 21.68
CA LEU A 25 0.79 0.01 22.32
C LEU A 25 0.23 1.39 22.65
N THR A 26 -0.69 1.92 21.82
CA THR A 26 -1.39 3.18 22.09
C THR A 26 -2.34 3.03 23.28
N GLN A 27 -3.12 1.96 23.34
CA GLN A 27 -4.07 1.72 24.43
C GLN A 27 -3.34 1.50 25.76
N LEU A 28 -2.31 0.66 25.77
CA LEU A 28 -1.41 0.46 26.92
C LEU A 28 -0.90 1.78 27.50
N ARG A 29 -0.35 2.67 26.65
CA ARG A 29 0.12 3.99 27.13
C ARG A 29 -1.01 4.89 27.61
N THR A 30 -2.18 4.84 26.99
CA THR A 30 -3.36 5.63 27.38
C THR A 30 -3.83 5.25 28.80
N GLU A 31 -3.72 3.97 29.15
CA GLU A 31 -4.05 3.42 30.47
C GLU A 31 -2.88 3.50 31.49
N GLY A 32 -1.76 4.12 31.11
CA GLY A 32 -0.62 4.38 31.99
C GLY A 32 0.45 3.28 32.03
N TYR A 33 0.35 2.21 31.23
CA TYR A 33 1.42 1.22 31.11
C TYR A 33 2.66 1.82 30.43
N ALA A 34 3.83 1.49 30.96
CA ALA A 34 5.11 1.80 30.34
C ALA A 34 5.45 0.73 29.29
N VAL A 35 6.21 1.09 28.25
CA VAL A 35 6.67 0.14 27.22
C VAL A 35 8.16 -0.12 27.41
N SER A 36 8.55 -1.40 27.51
CA SER A 36 9.95 -1.84 27.61
C SER A 36 10.53 -2.16 26.22
N PRO A 37 11.77 -1.74 25.91
CA PRO A 37 12.46 -2.16 24.69
C PRO A 37 13.12 -3.55 24.80
N THR A 38 13.07 -4.21 25.96
CA THR A 38 13.67 -5.55 26.19
C THR A 38 12.76 -6.45 27.02
N TYR A 39 12.89 -7.77 26.87
CA TYR A 39 12.08 -8.75 27.62
C TYR A 39 12.42 -8.75 29.11
N ALA A 40 13.71 -8.79 29.46
CA ALA A 40 14.16 -8.72 30.86
C ALA A 40 13.79 -7.41 31.58
N GLY A 41 13.43 -6.35 30.84
CA GLY A 41 13.00 -5.06 31.39
C GLY A 41 11.49 -4.92 31.61
N ALA A 42 10.69 -5.95 31.30
CA ALA A 42 9.23 -5.93 31.33
C ALA A 42 8.62 -6.79 32.46
N ASP A 43 7.42 -6.45 32.91
CA ASP A 43 6.62 -7.25 33.85
C ASP A 43 5.74 -8.29 33.13
N ILE A 44 5.51 -8.11 31.83
CA ILE A 44 4.84 -9.02 30.89
C ILE A 44 5.28 -8.71 29.46
N VAL A 45 5.32 -9.69 28.56
CA VAL A 45 5.63 -9.49 27.13
C VAL A 45 4.41 -9.87 26.27
N ILE A 46 4.10 -9.03 25.28
CA ILE A 46 3.10 -9.33 24.24
C ILE A 46 3.85 -9.68 22.94
N VAL A 47 3.55 -10.83 22.36
CA VAL A 47 4.09 -11.25 21.06
C VAL A 47 2.96 -11.27 20.03
N ASN A 48 3.00 -10.35 19.06
CA ASN A 48 2.08 -10.33 17.92
C ASN A 48 2.68 -11.14 16.77
N THR A 49 1.97 -12.19 16.36
CA THR A 49 2.49 -13.32 15.57
C THR A 49 1.97 -13.36 14.13
N CYS A 50 2.77 -13.96 13.26
CA CYS A 50 2.32 -14.39 11.94
C CYS A 50 1.85 -15.85 11.98
N GLY A 51 0.82 -16.18 11.19
CA GLY A 51 0.25 -17.53 11.15
C GLY A 51 -0.01 -18.04 9.73
N PHE A 52 0.46 -17.31 8.70
CA PHE A 52 0.01 -17.53 7.32
C PHE A 52 0.84 -18.54 6.53
N ILE A 53 2.17 -18.48 6.61
CA ILE A 53 3.09 -19.45 5.98
C ILE A 53 3.91 -20.16 7.05
N ASP A 54 4.33 -21.40 6.78
CA ASP A 54 4.91 -22.29 7.78
C ASP A 54 6.20 -21.74 8.39
N SER A 55 7.10 -21.16 7.59
CA SER A 55 8.32 -20.50 8.09
C SER A 55 8.04 -19.32 9.04
N ALA A 56 6.95 -18.59 8.82
CA ALA A 56 6.52 -17.48 9.69
C ALA A 56 5.75 -17.98 10.94
N VAL A 57 5.25 -19.22 10.92
CA VAL A 57 4.73 -19.93 12.10
C VAL A 57 5.91 -20.37 12.98
N GLU A 58 6.95 -20.97 12.38
CA GLU A 58 8.18 -21.37 13.07
C GLU A 58 8.86 -20.15 13.74
N GLU A 59 9.13 -19.09 12.99
CA GLU A 59 9.64 -17.80 13.51
C GLU A 59 8.80 -17.26 14.69
N SER A 60 7.46 -17.35 14.58
CA SER A 60 6.55 -16.88 15.64
C SER A 60 6.60 -17.76 16.89
N LEU A 61 6.79 -19.07 16.76
CA LEU A 61 6.93 -19.99 17.89
C LEU A 61 8.29 -19.80 18.59
N ASP A 62 9.38 -19.66 17.83
CA ASP A 62 10.72 -19.40 18.37
C ASP A 62 10.74 -18.09 19.19
N ALA A 63 10.14 -17.02 18.67
CA ALA A 63 10.02 -15.75 19.40
C ALA A 63 9.17 -15.84 20.69
N ILE A 64 8.14 -16.70 20.71
CA ILE A 64 7.38 -17.00 21.95
C ILE A 64 8.26 -17.77 22.94
N GLY A 65 9.04 -18.73 22.46
CA GLY A 65 10.00 -19.51 23.25
C GLY A 65 11.06 -18.62 23.90
N GLU A 66 11.66 -17.70 23.14
CA GLU A 66 12.63 -16.71 23.61
C GLU A 66 12.03 -15.79 24.69
N ALA A 67 10.86 -15.18 24.42
CA ALA A 67 10.18 -14.32 25.37
C ALA A 67 9.79 -15.07 26.67
N LEU A 68 9.41 -16.35 26.58
CA LEU A 68 9.16 -17.19 27.76
C LEU A 68 10.43 -17.56 28.52
N ALA A 69 11.57 -17.72 27.84
CA ALA A 69 12.85 -18.01 28.47
C ALA A 69 13.42 -16.79 29.22
N GLU A 70 13.30 -15.57 28.66
CA GLU A 70 13.81 -14.36 29.28
C GLU A 70 12.88 -13.72 30.31
N ASN A 71 11.56 -13.75 30.10
CA ASN A 71 10.58 -13.06 30.95
C ASN A 71 9.67 -14.01 31.74
N GLY A 72 9.32 -15.16 31.16
CA GLY A 72 8.41 -16.14 31.76
C GLY A 72 6.92 -15.75 31.79
N ARG A 73 6.55 -14.52 31.40
CA ARG A 73 5.16 -14.02 31.40
C ARG A 73 4.78 -13.48 30.02
N VAL A 74 4.21 -14.32 29.17
CA VAL A 74 3.92 -14.00 27.77
C VAL A 74 2.43 -14.07 27.45
N ILE A 75 1.91 -13.03 26.79
CA ILE A 75 0.62 -13.02 26.09
C ILE A 75 0.90 -13.10 24.59
N VAL A 76 0.17 -13.96 23.89
CA VAL A 76 0.28 -14.11 22.44
C VAL A 76 -0.95 -13.51 21.76
N THR A 77 -0.73 -12.80 20.66
CA THR A 77 -1.78 -12.23 19.81
C THR A 77 -1.40 -12.40 18.34
N GLY A 78 -2.30 -12.03 17.42
CA GLY A 78 -2.05 -12.08 15.99
C GLY A 78 -2.51 -13.36 15.30
N CYS A 79 -2.02 -13.57 14.09
CA CYS A 79 -2.57 -14.59 13.19
C CYS A 79 -2.32 -16.03 13.66
N LEU A 80 -1.27 -16.31 14.44
CA LEU A 80 -1.04 -17.66 14.94
C LEU A 80 -2.01 -18.04 16.05
N GLY A 81 -2.45 -17.06 16.86
CA GLY A 81 -3.45 -17.29 17.91
C GLY A 81 -4.84 -17.68 17.40
N ALA A 82 -5.12 -17.44 16.11
CA ALA A 82 -6.32 -17.95 15.43
C ALA A 82 -6.19 -19.41 14.93
N LYS A 83 -5.00 -20.01 14.92
CA LYS A 83 -4.77 -21.42 14.53
C LYS A 83 -5.01 -22.39 15.70
N GLY A 84 -6.15 -22.27 16.37
CA GLY A 84 -6.55 -23.14 17.48
C GLY A 84 -5.48 -23.24 18.59
N ASP A 85 -5.22 -24.45 19.07
CA ASP A 85 -4.33 -24.69 20.22
C ASP A 85 -2.83 -24.76 19.87
N VAL A 86 -2.39 -24.52 18.62
CA VAL A 86 -0.98 -24.68 18.20
C VAL A 86 -0.01 -23.97 19.15
N VAL A 87 -0.31 -22.72 19.52
CA VAL A 87 0.50 -21.94 20.49
C VAL A 87 0.54 -22.61 21.87
N ARG A 88 -0.60 -23.10 22.37
CA ARG A 88 -0.71 -23.70 23.72
C ARG A 88 -0.11 -25.10 23.77
N GLN A 89 -0.10 -25.84 22.67
CA GLN A 89 0.56 -27.14 22.55
C GLN A 89 2.08 -27.01 22.56
N ALA A 90 2.64 -26.06 21.79
CA ALA A 90 4.07 -25.79 21.76
C ALA A 90 4.56 -25.11 23.06
N HIS A 91 3.80 -24.13 23.56
CA HIS A 91 4.18 -23.28 24.69
C HIS A 91 3.06 -23.19 25.75
N PRO A 92 2.80 -24.26 26.53
CA PRO A 92 1.70 -24.31 27.49
C PRO A 92 1.80 -23.31 28.66
N LYS A 93 2.93 -22.59 28.78
CA LYS A 93 3.17 -21.56 29.80
C LYS A 93 2.70 -20.15 29.40
N VAL A 94 2.21 -19.94 28.17
CA VAL A 94 1.63 -18.64 27.78
C VAL A 94 0.38 -18.35 28.60
N LEU A 95 0.27 -17.10 29.05
CA LEU A 95 -0.82 -16.65 29.92
C LEU A 95 -2.14 -16.58 29.14
N ALA A 96 -2.13 -15.86 28.03
CA ALA A 96 -3.26 -15.76 27.10
C ALA A 96 -2.82 -15.93 25.64
N VAL A 97 -3.77 -16.35 24.80
CA VAL A 97 -3.64 -16.45 23.35
C VAL A 97 -4.90 -15.82 22.77
N THR A 98 -4.74 -14.85 21.87
CA THR A 98 -5.81 -14.05 21.25
C THR A 98 -5.64 -14.02 19.73
N GLY A 99 -6.72 -13.72 19.01
CA GLY A 99 -6.67 -13.61 17.55
C GLY A 99 -5.97 -12.34 17.03
N PRO A 100 -5.86 -12.18 15.70
CA PRO A 100 -5.52 -10.90 15.10
C PRO A 100 -6.66 -9.89 15.26
N HIS A 101 -6.35 -8.59 15.23
CA HIS A 101 -7.31 -7.50 15.44
C HIS A 101 -8.02 -7.47 16.83
N ALA A 102 -7.63 -8.35 17.76
CA ALA A 102 -8.28 -8.57 19.05
C ALA A 102 -7.79 -7.60 20.16
N LEU A 103 -7.84 -6.28 19.91
CA LEU A 103 -7.37 -5.26 20.86
C LEU A 103 -7.97 -5.44 22.27
N ASP A 104 -9.29 -5.56 22.36
CA ASP A 104 -10.00 -5.62 23.63
C ASP A 104 -9.70 -6.91 24.42
N GLU A 105 -9.51 -8.04 23.72
CA GLU A 105 -9.10 -9.31 24.33
C GLU A 105 -7.66 -9.25 24.89
N VAL A 106 -6.73 -8.65 24.13
CA VAL A 106 -5.35 -8.44 24.57
C VAL A 106 -5.31 -7.56 25.80
N MET A 107 -6.06 -6.45 25.81
CA MET A 107 -6.13 -5.55 26.95
C MET A 107 -6.77 -6.23 28.17
N THR A 108 -7.83 -7.03 27.97
CA THR A 108 -8.43 -7.84 29.04
C THR A 108 -7.42 -8.80 29.68
N ALA A 109 -6.63 -9.50 28.88
CA ALA A 109 -5.57 -10.38 29.38
C ALA A 109 -4.43 -9.62 30.09
N VAL A 110 -4.09 -8.42 29.63
CA VAL A 110 -3.14 -7.53 30.32
C VAL A 110 -3.72 -7.06 31.66
N HIS A 111 -5.00 -6.72 31.75
CA HIS A 111 -5.65 -6.31 33.01
C HIS A 111 -5.72 -7.46 34.03
N GLU A 112 -6.02 -8.67 33.57
CA GLU A 112 -6.08 -9.87 34.42
C GLU A 112 -4.70 -10.21 35.02
N HIS A 113 -3.65 -10.23 34.19
CA HIS A 113 -2.33 -10.69 34.62
C HIS A 113 -1.40 -9.58 35.11
N LEU A 114 -1.61 -8.33 34.69
CA LEU A 114 -0.83 -7.16 35.09
C LEU A 114 -1.75 -5.97 35.40
N PRO A 115 -2.60 -6.05 36.45
CA PRO A 115 -3.53 -4.98 36.81
C PRO A 115 -2.76 -3.70 37.16
N ASN A 116 -3.06 -2.60 36.45
CA ASN A 116 -2.46 -1.31 36.77
C ASN A 116 -3.06 -0.73 38.05
N THR A 117 -2.30 -0.84 39.15
CA THR A 117 -2.68 -0.30 40.48
C THR A 117 -2.11 1.10 40.73
N ALA A 118 -1.35 1.67 39.78
CA ALA A 118 -0.92 3.06 39.86
C ALA A 118 -2.14 4.00 39.65
N PRO A 119 -2.25 5.11 40.39
CA PRO A 119 -3.26 6.12 40.09
C PRO A 119 -3.06 6.63 38.66
N HIS A 120 -4.12 6.60 37.84
CA HIS A 120 -4.10 7.27 36.54
C HIS A 120 -4.04 8.78 36.78
N ASP A 121 -2.86 9.36 36.59
CA ASP A 121 -2.67 10.81 36.60
C ASP A 121 -2.69 11.31 35.15
N PRO A 122 -3.74 12.04 34.72
CA PRO A 122 -3.85 12.56 33.35
C PRO A 122 -2.70 13.48 32.93
N TYR A 123 -1.96 14.06 33.89
CA TYR A 123 -0.81 14.94 33.63
C TYR A 123 0.52 14.19 33.52
N ILE A 124 0.57 12.91 33.91
CA ILE A 124 1.77 12.06 33.81
C ILE A 124 1.58 11.00 32.70
N SER A 125 0.37 10.47 32.52
CA SER A 125 -0.03 9.58 31.42
C SER A 125 -0.15 10.31 30.06
N LEU A 126 0.55 11.44 29.89
CA LEU A 126 0.53 12.22 28.66
C LEU A 126 1.25 11.45 27.55
N ILE A 127 0.47 10.98 26.57
CA ILE A 127 0.99 10.76 25.23
C ILE A 127 1.61 12.10 24.78
N PRO A 128 2.88 12.14 24.32
CA PRO A 128 3.52 13.39 23.93
C PRO A 128 2.65 14.19 22.96
N ALA A 129 2.66 15.52 23.02
CA ALA A 129 1.80 16.35 22.16
C ALA A 129 1.96 16.06 20.65
N SER A 130 3.14 15.58 20.22
CA SER A 130 3.42 15.14 18.84
C SER A 130 2.82 13.76 18.46
N ALA A 131 2.30 13.02 19.43
CA ALA A 131 1.63 11.72 19.29
C ALA A 131 0.18 11.75 19.81
N ALA A 132 -0.24 12.84 20.47
CA ALA A 132 -1.61 13.06 20.90
C ALA A 132 -2.55 13.03 19.69
N GLY A 133 -3.47 12.07 19.68
CA GLY A 133 -4.36 11.80 18.54
C GLY A 133 -3.77 10.90 17.43
N VAL A 134 -2.45 10.68 17.35
CA VAL A 134 -1.83 9.75 16.39
C VAL A 134 -1.52 8.38 17.01
N GLY A 135 -1.28 8.34 18.32
CA GLY A 135 -0.90 7.14 19.04
C GLY A 135 0.59 6.81 18.93
N VAL A 136 0.95 5.61 19.39
CA VAL A 136 2.29 5.05 19.21
C VAL A 136 2.45 4.58 17.77
N LYS A 137 3.54 5.00 17.13
CA LYS A 137 3.93 4.51 15.80
C LYS A 137 5.27 3.77 15.89
N LEU A 138 5.32 2.62 15.23
CA LEU A 138 6.52 1.79 15.08
C LEU A 138 7.26 2.10 13.78
N THR A 139 6.58 2.75 12.84
CA THR A 139 7.16 3.31 11.61
C THR A 139 7.96 4.61 11.86
N PRO A 140 8.98 4.92 11.04
CA PRO A 140 9.59 6.23 10.95
C PRO A 140 8.57 7.37 10.75
N ARG A 141 8.85 8.56 11.30
CA ARG A 141 7.87 9.66 11.40
C ARG A 141 7.32 10.19 10.07
N HIS A 142 7.98 9.92 8.95
CA HIS A 142 7.63 10.45 7.64
C HIS A 142 6.71 9.54 6.81
N TYR A 143 6.46 8.30 7.21
CA TYR A 143 5.41 7.47 6.61
C TYR A 143 4.56 6.80 7.69
N ALA A 144 3.33 6.41 7.33
CA ALA A 144 2.47 5.63 8.21
C ALA A 144 1.55 4.70 7.42
N TYR A 145 1.35 3.49 7.94
CA TYR A 145 0.33 2.59 7.44
C TYR A 145 -1.06 3.02 7.95
N LEU A 146 -2.00 3.16 7.00
CA LEU A 146 -3.39 3.49 7.26
C LEU A 146 -4.26 2.27 6.91
N LYS A 147 -4.62 1.47 7.93
CA LYS A 147 -5.47 0.28 7.74
C LYS A 147 -6.93 0.69 7.60
N ILE A 148 -7.54 0.41 6.44
CA ILE A 148 -8.91 0.86 6.10
C ILE A 148 -9.99 -0.21 6.33
N SER A 149 -9.63 -1.48 6.29
CA SER A 149 -10.50 -2.61 6.57
C SER A 149 -9.70 -3.79 7.15
N GLU A 150 -10.43 -4.74 7.72
CA GLU A 150 -9.93 -6.03 8.20
C GLU A 150 -10.67 -7.17 7.49
N GLY A 151 -10.10 -8.38 7.49
CA GLY A 151 -10.72 -9.57 6.92
C GLY A 151 -10.85 -9.56 5.38
N CYS A 152 -11.41 -10.63 4.80
CA CYS A 152 -11.54 -10.73 3.34
C CYS A 152 -12.69 -11.65 2.89
N ASN A 153 -13.54 -11.16 1.97
CA ASN A 153 -14.66 -11.92 1.42
C ASN A 153 -14.26 -12.91 0.31
N HIS A 154 -13.02 -12.85 -0.20
CA HIS A 154 -12.55 -13.81 -1.18
C HIS A 154 -12.41 -15.21 -0.57
N ARG A 155 -12.68 -16.24 -1.40
CA ARG A 155 -12.51 -17.66 -1.06
C ARG A 155 -11.47 -18.30 -1.97
N CYS A 156 -10.31 -17.66 -2.12
CA CYS A 156 -9.20 -18.17 -2.91
C CYS A 156 -8.69 -19.49 -2.31
N THR A 157 -8.49 -20.52 -3.11
CA THR A 157 -8.24 -21.89 -2.59
C THR A 157 -6.90 -22.03 -1.87
N PHE A 158 -5.91 -21.20 -2.19
CA PHE A 158 -4.61 -21.15 -1.52
C PHE A 158 -4.60 -20.29 -0.24
N CYS A 159 -5.69 -19.59 0.09
CA CYS A 159 -5.66 -18.51 1.08
C CYS A 159 -6.56 -18.82 2.29
N ILE A 160 -5.93 -18.93 3.47
CA ILE A 160 -6.63 -19.14 4.76
C ILE A 160 -6.98 -17.85 5.51
N ILE A 161 -6.72 -16.66 4.93
CA ILE A 161 -6.97 -15.36 5.60
C ILE A 161 -8.41 -15.20 6.13
N PRO A 162 -9.49 -15.64 5.44
CA PRO A 162 -10.84 -15.55 6.00
C PRO A 162 -11.04 -16.36 7.29
N SER A 163 -10.30 -17.47 7.44
CA SER A 163 -10.31 -18.29 8.67
C SER A 163 -9.49 -17.65 9.80
N LEU A 164 -8.48 -16.85 9.48
CA LEU A 164 -7.60 -16.22 10.47
C LEU A 164 -8.09 -14.82 10.92
N ARG A 165 -8.66 -14.04 9.99
CA ARG A 165 -9.00 -12.60 10.16
C ARG A 165 -10.46 -12.28 9.85
N GLY A 166 -11.29 -13.29 9.57
CA GLY A 166 -12.71 -13.12 9.28
C GLY A 166 -13.05 -12.58 7.89
N ASP A 167 -14.34 -12.32 7.70
CA ASP A 167 -14.88 -11.65 6.51
C ASP A 167 -14.58 -10.14 6.53
N LEU A 168 -14.80 -9.47 5.40
CA LEU A 168 -14.49 -8.04 5.23
C LEU A 168 -15.28 -7.18 6.22
N LEU A 169 -14.54 -6.41 7.02
CA LEU A 169 -15.06 -5.38 7.91
C LEU A 169 -14.40 -4.03 7.56
N SER A 170 -15.16 -3.15 6.90
CA SER A 170 -14.69 -1.83 6.50
C SER A 170 -14.87 -0.79 7.62
N ARG A 171 -13.81 -0.03 7.90
CA ARG A 171 -13.89 1.10 8.84
C ARG A 171 -14.73 2.24 8.25
N PRO A 172 -15.49 2.99 9.07
CA PRO A 172 -16.18 4.20 8.64
C PRO A 172 -15.21 5.22 8.03
N VAL A 173 -15.53 5.74 6.85
CA VAL A 173 -14.62 6.62 6.09
C VAL A 173 -14.29 7.94 6.81
N GLY A 174 -15.17 8.42 7.70
CA GLY A 174 -14.90 9.59 8.55
C GLY A 174 -13.72 9.36 9.48
N GLU A 175 -13.73 8.26 10.24
CA GLU A 175 -12.63 7.89 11.15
C GLU A 175 -11.30 7.66 10.41
N VAL A 176 -11.35 7.08 9.21
CA VAL A 176 -10.17 6.86 8.37
C VAL A 176 -9.58 8.20 7.91
N MET A 177 -10.41 9.15 7.49
CA MET A 177 -9.97 10.50 7.11
C MET A 177 -9.46 11.32 8.30
N GLU A 178 -10.12 11.22 9.46
CA GLU A 178 -9.67 11.87 10.70
C GLU A 178 -8.34 11.30 11.21
N GLU A 179 -8.09 9.99 11.07
CA GLU A 179 -6.78 9.40 11.35
C GLU A 179 -5.73 9.90 10.34
N ALA A 180 -6.03 9.88 9.03
CA ALA A 180 -5.13 10.35 7.99
C ALA A 180 -4.74 11.84 8.17
N GLU A 181 -5.71 12.70 8.50
CA GLU A 181 -5.48 14.11 8.77
C GLU A 181 -4.60 14.32 10.01
N ARG A 182 -4.83 13.56 11.09
CA ARG A 182 -3.96 13.58 12.29
C ARG A 182 -2.53 13.13 11.97
N LEU A 183 -2.36 12.08 11.17
CA LEU A 183 -1.05 11.58 10.73
C LEU A 183 -0.27 12.65 9.95
N VAL A 184 -0.89 13.25 8.93
CA VAL A 184 -0.24 14.29 8.12
C VAL A 184 0.09 15.53 8.95
N ASN A 185 -0.82 15.96 9.82
CA ASN A 185 -0.58 17.08 10.75
C ASN A 185 0.56 16.81 11.75
N ALA A 186 0.81 15.55 12.12
CA ALA A 186 1.94 15.16 12.95
C ALA A 186 3.28 15.06 12.20
N GLY A 187 3.29 15.26 10.87
CA GLY A 187 4.50 15.31 10.05
C GLY A 187 4.67 14.16 9.06
N VAL A 188 3.71 13.23 8.96
CA VAL A 188 3.74 12.18 7.93
C VAL A 188 3.73 12.81 6.53
N ARG A 189 4.55 12.24 5.64
CA ARG A 189 4.72 12.62 4.23
C ARG A 189 4.17 11.58 3.26
N GLU A 190 4.01 10.33 3.71
CA GLU A 190 3.46 9.24 2.91
C GLU A 190 2.46 8.38 3.73
N LEU A 191 1.23 8.27 3.21
CA LEU A 191 0.17 7.42 3.73
C LEU A 191 0.12 6.12 2.91
N LEU A 192 0.39 5.00 3.56
CA LEU A 192 0.40 3.67 2.96
C LEU A 192 -0.95 3.00 3.26
N VAL A 193 -1.87 3.07 2.31
CA VAL A 193 -3.24 2.55 2.46
C VAL A 193 -3.23 1.03 2.35
N ILE A 194 -3.64 0.34 3.41
CA ILE A 194 -3.57 -1.13 3.50
C ILE A 194 -4.90 -1.78 3.95
N SER A 195 -5.14 -2.97 3.43
CA SER A 195 -6.02 -3.99 4.01
C SER A 195 -5.63 -5.38 3.43
N GLN A 196 -6.54 -6.34 3.42
CA GLN A 196 -6.44 -7.61 2.70
C GLN A 196 -6.85 -7.47 1.22
N ASP A 197 -7.81 -6.58 0.95
CA ASP A 197 -8.34 -6.24 -0.36
C ASP A 197 -8.80 -4.77 -0.30
N THR A 198 -7.96 -3.87 -0.80
CA THR A 198 -8.19 -2.41 -0.72
C THR A 198 -9.31 -1.96 -1.65
N SER A 199 -9.52 -2.66 -2.77
CA SER A 199 -10.56 -2.31 -3.75
C SER A 199 -11.95 -2.82 -3.36
N ALA A 200 -12.05 -3.78 -2.45
CA ALA A 200 -13.33 -4.15 -1.81
C ALA A 200 -13.79 -3.18 -0.70
N TYR A 201 -13.01 -2.15 -0.34
CA TYR A 201 -13.35 -1.23 0.75
C TYR A 201 -14.77 -0.65 0.61
N GLY A 202 -15.58 -0.90 1.63
CA GLY A 202 -16.96 -0.43 1.76
C GLY A 202 -18.04 -1.34 1.18
N VAL A 203 -17.70 -2.46 0.52
CA VAL A 203 -18.69 -3.38 -0.08
C VAL A 203 -19.64 -3.97 0.98
N ASP A 204 -19.09 -4.38 2.13
CA ASP A 204 -19.78 -4.91 3.30
C ASP A 204 -20.80 -3.92 3.89
N VAL A 205 -20.45 -2.63 3.95
CA VAL A 205 -21.34 -1.55 4.40
C VAL A 205 -22.16 -0.90 3.27
N ARG A 206 -22.19 -1.49 2.07
CA ARG A 206 -22.89 -0.99 0.86
C ARG A 206 -22.53 0.46 0.50
N TYR A 207 -21.24 0.78 0.60
CA TYR A 207 -20.66 2.11 0.36
C TYR A 207 -21.32 3.24 1.19
N ARG A 208 -21.71 2.94 2.44
CA ARG A 208 -22.32 3.89 3.38
C ARG A 208 -21.58 5.23 3.36
N THR A 209 -22.34 6.33 3.28
CA THR A 209 -21.78 7.68 3.34
C THR A 209 -21.44 8.03 4.79
N GLY A 210 -20.19 8.42 5.02
CA GLY A 210 -19.74 9.09 6.24
C GLY A 210 -19.51 10.57 5.98
N PHE A 211 -18.98 11.28 6.97
CA PHE A 211 -18.65 12.70 6.87
C PHE A 211 -17.21 12.95 7.32
N TRP A 212 -16.52 13.90 6.69
CA TRP A 212 -15.22 14.41 7.10
C TRP A 212 -15.16 15.92 6.86
N GLY A 213 -14.92 16.70 7.91
CA GLY A 213 -14.97 18.17 7.85
C GLY A 213 -16.32 18.70 7.33
N GLY A 214 -17.43 18.05 7.70
CA GLY A 214 -18.78 18.35 7.21
C GLY A 214 -19.08 17.94 5.76
N ARG A 215 -18.10 17.43 5.01
CA ARG A 215 -18.29 16.97 3.62
C ARG A 215 -18.75 15.51 3.61
N PRO A 216 -19.81 15.14 2.86
CA PRO A 216 -20.22 13.75 2.70
C PRO A 216 -19.19 13.00 1.83
N LEU A 217 -18.81 11.81 2.26
CA LEU A 217 -17.86 10.94 1.56
C LEU A 217 -18.39 9.51 1.57
N ARG A 218 -18.41 8.83 0.41
CA ARG A 218 -18.77 7.40 0.35
C ARG A 218 -17.62 6.57 0.89
N THR A 219 -17.93 5.58 1.72
CA THR A 219 -16.97 4.54 2.13
C THR A 219 -16.68 3.67 0.90
N ARG A 220 -15.75 4.09 0.03
CA ARG A 220 -15.36 3.39 -1.21
C ARG A 220 -13.93 3.79 -1.59
N MET A 221 -13.15 2.85 -2.12
CA MET A 221 -11.71 3.05 -2.41
C MET A 221 -11.42 4.30 -3.24
N THR A 222 -12.16 4.52 -4.33
CA THR A 222 -11.95 5.64 -5.28
C THR A 222 -12.18 7.00 -4.64
N GLU A 223 -13.28 7.14 -3.90
CA GLU A 223 -13.62 8.35 -3.15
C GLU A 223 -12.64 8.61 -2.01
N LEU A 224 -12.24 7.55 -1.27
CA LEU A 224 -11.24 7.66 -0.22
C LEU A 224 -9.89 8.12 -0.79
N ALA A 225 -9.40 7.50 -1.87
CA ALA A 225 -8.13 7.87 -2.49
C ALA A 225 -8.13 9.33 -2.97
N GLY A 226 -9.22 9.79 -3.59
CA GLY A 226 -9.38 11.19 -3.99
C GLY A 226 -9.45 12.17 -2.82
N ALA A 227 -9.98 11.76 -1.66
CA ALA A 227 -10.00 12.56 -0.44
C ALA A 227 -8.64 12.61 0.25
N LEU A 228 -7.96 11.47 0.40
CA LEU A 228 -6.60 11.38 0.96
C LEU A 228 -5.59 12.20 0.15
N GLY A 229 -5.69 12.17 -1.18
CA GLY A 229 -4.85 12.98 -2.07
C GLY A 229 -4.98 14.50 -1.88
N SER A 230 -6.03 14.97 -1.19
CA SER A 230 -6.18 16.40 -0.84
C SER A 230 -5.41 16.83 0.40
N LEU A 231 -4.78 15.90 1.14
CA LEU A 231 -4.06 16.18 2.39
C LEU A 231 -2.62 16.70 2.17
N GLY A 232 -2.09 16.69 0.94
CA GLY A 232 -0.73 17.15 0.66
C GLY A 232 0.39 16.19 1.08
N ALA A 233 0.05 14.93 1.33
CA ALA A 233 0.99 13.82 1.51
C ALA A 233 0.92 12.87 0.30
N TRP A 234 1.99 12.10 0.06
CA TRP A 234 1.94 10.96 -0.84
C TRP A 234 0.92 9.93 -0.34
N VAL A 235 0.16 9.34 -1.26
CA VAL A 235 -0.85 8.31 -0.95
C VAL A 235 -0.57 7.11 -1.84
N ARG A 236 -0.26 5.97 -1.23
CA ARG A 236 0.07 4.71 -1.91
C ARG A 236 -0.99 3.66 -1.61
N LEU A 237 -1.49 2.97 -2.64
CA LEU A 237 -2.48 1.90 -2.49
C LEU A 237 -1.79 0.53 -2.56
N HIS A 238 -1.98 -0.29 -1.53
CA HIS A 238 -1.50 -1.67 -1.49
C HIS A 238 -2.63 -2.69 -1.59
N TYR A 239 -2.31 -3.94 -1.96
CA TYR A 239 -3.26 -5.06 -1.93
C TYR A 239 -4.56 -4.79 -2.72
N VAL A 240 -4.42 -4.24 -3.93
CA VAL A 240 -5.57 -3.85 -4.78
C VAL A 240 -6.01 -5.04 -5.62
N TYR A 241 -7.14 -5.67 -5.29
CA TYR A 241 -7.69 -6.71 -6.17
C TYR A 241 -8.18 -6.09 -7.48
N PRO A 242 -7.90 -6.68 -8.66
CA PRO A 242 -8.23 -6.08 -9.96
C PRO A 242 -9.73 -6.22 -10.31
N TYR A 243 -10.64 -5.60 -9.54
CA TYR A 243 -12.02 -5.41 -9.99
C TYR A 243 -12.10 -4.31 -11.05
N PRO A 244 -13.07 -4.32 -11.99
CA PRO A 244 -13.20 -3.29 -13.03
C PRO A 244 -13.14 -1.84 -12.53
N HIS A 245 -13.70 -1.52 -11.37
CA HIS A 245 -13.67 -0.17 -10.78
C HIS A 245 -12.29 0.29 -10.27
N VAL A 246 -11.24 -0.53 -10.38
CA VAL A 246 -9.85 -0.07 -10.20
C VAL A 246 -9.43 0.84 -11.36
N ASP A 247 -10.06 0.75 -12.53
CA ASP A 247 -9.78 1.63 -13.66
C ASP A 247 -10.07 3.11 -13.29
N ASP A 248 -11.06 3.34 -12.41
CA ASP A 248 -11.47 4.65 -11.90
C ASP A 248 -10.36 5.37 -11.08
N VAL A 249 -9.34 4.67 -10.54
CA VAL A 249 -8.23 5.33 -9.80
C VAL A 249 -7.07 5.76 -10.67
N ILE A 250 -6.92 5.22 -11.89
CA ILE A 250 -5.78 5.54 -12.76
C ILE A 250 -5.75 7.02 -13.19
N PRO A 251 -6.88 7.70 -13.46
CA PRO A 251 -6.89 9.15 -13.67
C PRO A 251 -6.39 9.95 -12.46
N LEU A 252 -6.67 9.50 -11.22
CA LEU A 252 -6.17 10.17 -10.01
C LEU A 252 -4.65 10.05 -9.86
N MET A 253 -4.07 8.96 -10.36
CA MET A 253 -2.63 8.75 -10.45
C MET A 253 -1.99 9.64 -11.53
N ALA A 254 -2.61 9.71 -12.72
CA ALA A 254 -2.15 10.57 -13.81
C ALA A 254 -2.23 12.07 -13.47
N ASP A 255 -3.25 12.49 -12.73
CA ASP A 255 -3.41 13.85 -12.20
C ASP A 255 -2.44 14.17 -11.04
N GLY A 256 -1.64 13.21 -10.57
CA GLY A 256 -0.72 13.38 -9.44
C GLY A 256 -1.39 13.57 -8.07
N ARG A 257 -2.68 13.22 -7.93
CA ARG A 257 -3.42 13.32 -6.65
C ARG A 257 -3.04 12.22 -5.68
N ILE A 258 -2.72 11.04 -6.20
CA ILE A 258 -2.18 9.89 -5.47
C ILE A 258 -0.97 9.36 -6.24
N LEU A 259 -0.13 8.53 -5.62
CA LEU A 259 1.06 8.03 -6.30
C LEU A 259 0.70 7.09 -7.47
N PRO A 260 1.42 7.16 -8.60
CA PRO A 260 1.28 6.25 -9.73
C PRO A 260 1.87 4.87 -9.43
N TYR A 261 1.30 4.20 -8.44
CA TYR A 261 1.74 2.92 -7.91
C TYR A 261 0.52 2.04 -7.62
N LEU A 262 0.49 0.84 -8.22
CA LEU A 262 -0.61 -0.10 -8.08
C LEU A 262 -0.07 -1.51 -7.79
N ASP A 263 -0.26 -1.96 -6.55
CA ASP A 263 0.08 -3.31 -6.09
C ASP A 263 -1.10 -4.26 -6.32
N VAL A 264 -1.07 -4.94 -7.48
CA VAL A 264 -2.11 -5.85 -7.97
C VAL A 264 -1.58 -7.28 -7.94
N PRO A 265 -1.92 -8.09 -6.92
CA PRO A 265 -1.48 -9.48 -6.90
C PRO A 265 -2.22 -10.28 -7.97
N PHE A 266 -1.61 -10.53 -9.13
CA PHE A 266 -2.22 -11.32 -10.22
C PHE A 266 -2.30 -12.83 -9.91
N GLN A 267 -1.39 -13.35 -9.09
CA GLN A 267 -1.26 -14.74 -8.63
C GLN A 267 -0.85 -15.75 -9.70
N HIS A 268 -1.44 -15.71 -10.89
CA HIS A 268 -1.05 -16.52 -12.05
C HIS A 268 -1.53 -15.83 -13.35
N ALA A 269 -1.06 -16.29 -14.52
CA ALA A 269 -1.57 -15.82 -15.83
C ALA A 269 -2.56 -16.82 -16.44
N SER A 270 -2.22 -18.12 -16.44
CA SER A 270 -3.06 -19.16 -17.03
C SER A 270 -4.49 -19.18 -16.46
N ARG A 271 -5.46 -19.18 -17.38
CA ARG A 271 -6.90 -19.16 -17.10
C ARG A 271 -7.39 -20.38 -16.33
N ARG A 272 -6.79 -21.57 -16.54
CA ARG A 272 -7.20 -22.78 -15.79
C ARG A 272 -6.73 -22.70 -14.35
N ILE A 273 -5.47 -22.32 -14.13
CA ILE A 273 -4.90 -22.16 -12.79
C ILE A 273 -5.63 -21.07 -12.00
N LEU A 274 -5.93 -19.91 -12.61
CA LEU A 274 -6.71 -18.87 -11.96
C LEU A 274 -8.13 -19.33 -11.56
N LYS A 275 -8.78 -20.20 -12.35
CA LYS A 275 -10.06 -20.83 -11.96
C LYS A 275 -9.90 -21.77 -10.77
N LEU A 276 -8.85 -22.61 -10.74
CA LEU A 276 -8.56 -23.50 -9.61
C LEU A 276 -8.20 -22.71 -8.33
N MET A 277 -7.53 -21.57 -8.49
CA MET A 277 -7.28 -20.59 -7.43
C MET A 277 -8.55 -19.87 -6.92
N LYS A 278 -9.71 -20.07 -7.56
CA LYS A 278 -10.96 -19.31 -7.35
C LYS A 278 -10.78 -17.79 -7.49
N ARG A 279 -10.04 -17.35 -8.50
CA ARG A 279 -9.80 -15.94 -8.83
C ARG A 279 -10.80 -15.45 -9.90
N PRO A 280 -11.77 -14.57 -9.58
CA PRO A 280 -12.68 -14.01 -10.60
C PRO A 280 -11.98 -13.35 -11.80
N ALA A 281 -10.77 -12.79 -11.62
CA ALA A 281 -9.94 -12.23 -12.69
C ALA A 281 -9.52 -13.24 -13.80
N ALA A 282 -9.85 -14.54 -13.68
CA ALA A 282 -9.67 -15.55 -14.74
C ALA A 282 -10.49 -15.30 -16.04
N ALA A 283 -11.33 -14.27 -16.06
CA ALA A 283 -12.09 -13.84 -17.23
C ALA A 283 -11.55 -12.56 -17.87
N GLU A 284 -10.57 -11.88 -17.27
CA GLU A 284 -10.09 -10.57 -17.74
C GLU A 284 -8.83 -10.69 -18.60
N ALA A 285 -8.75 -9.86 -19.65
CA ALA A 285 -7.56 -9.69 -20.45
C ALA A 285 -6.56 -8.76 -19.73
N ASN A 286 -5.91 -9.28 -18.67
CA ASN A 286 -5.02 -8.48 -17.81
C ASN A 286 -3.94 -7.71 -18.59
N LEU A 287 -3.42 -8.25 -19.70
CA LEU A 287 -2.46 -7.58 -20.58
C LEU A 287 -3.05 -6.33 -21.27
N GLU A 288 -4.27 -6.43 -21.80
CA GLU A 288 -4.98 -5.28 -22.40
C GLU A 288 -5.28 -4.23 -21.35
N ARG A 289 -5.64 -4.65 -20.14
CA ARG A 289 -5.92 -3.77 -19.02
C ARG A 289 -4.68 -3.02 -18.52
N ILE A 290 -3.55 -3.71 -18.37
CA ILE A 290 -2.23 -3.11 -18.07
C ILE A 290 -1.84 -2.08 -19.14
N ARG A 291 -2.05 -2.40 -20.43
CA ARG A 291 -1.82 -1.47 -21.54
C ARG A 291 -2.70 -0.23 -21.44
N ALA A 292 -4.01 -0.40 -21.16
CA ALA A 292 -4.94 0.71 -21.00
C ALA A 292 -4.56 1.60 -19.81
N TRP A 293 -4.19 1.02 -18.66
CA TRP A 293 -3.71 1.78 -17.50
C TRP A 293 -2.45 2.60 -17.81
N ARG A 294 -1.44 1.99 -18.45
CA ARG A 294 -0.21 2.70 -18.84
C ARG A 294 -0.42 3.73 -19.96
N ALA A 295 -1.47 3.60 -20.77
CA ALA A 295 -1.87 4.64 -21.73
C ALA A 295 -2.48 5.88 -21.05
N ILE A 296 -3.14 5.71 -19.90
CA ILE A 296 -3.70 6.81 -19.08
C ILE A 296 -2.61 7.42 -18.18
N CYS A 297 -1.78 6.58 -17.56
CA CYS A 297 -0.70 6.97 -16.64
C CYS A 297 0.61 6.29 -17.08
N PRO A 298 1.44 6.93 -17.93
CA PRO A 298 2.69 6.34 -18.44
C PRO A 298 3.71 6.00 -17.35
N ASP A 299 3.75 6.79 -16.28
CA ASP A 299 4.63 6.61 -15.12
C ASP A 299 4.13 5.56 -14.12
N LEU A 300 3.03 4.86 -14.43
CA LEU A 300 2.43 3.86 -13.56
C LEU A 300 3.37 2.69 -13.29
N THR A 301 3.79 2.61 -12.04
CA THR A 301 4.50 1.46 -11.46
C THR A 301 3.50 0.39 -11.09
N ILE A 302 3.59 -0.79 -11.72
CA ILE A 302 2.72 -1.93 -11.40
C ILE A 302 3.54 -2.98 -10.65
N ARG A 303 3.11 -3.27 -9.41
CA ARG A 303 3.64 -4.36 -8.59
C ARG A 303 2.69 -5.56 -8.62
N SER A 304 3.22 -6.77 -8.62
CA SER A 304 2.42 -8.00 -8.52
C SER A 304 3.13 -9.10 -7.71
N THR A 305 2.33 -10.05 -7.23
CA THR A 305 2.78 -11.31 -6.64
C THR A 305 2.22 -12.49 -7.45
N PHE A 306 3.05 -13.51 -7.68
CA PHE A 306 2.67 -14.77 -8.32
C PHE A 306 2.99 -15.98 -7.44
N ILE A 307 2.26 -17.07 -7.67
CA ILE A 307 2.48 -18.37 -7.05
C ILE A 307 2.85 -19.36 -8.16
N ALA A 308 4.04 -19.94 -8.08
CA ALA A 308 4.53 -20.95 -9.02
C ALA A 308 4.37 -22.37 -8.46
N GLY A 309 4.07 -23.32 -9.34
CA GLY A 309 3.87 -24.72 -8.98
C GLY A 309 2.59 -24.98 -8.19
N PHE A 310 1.51 -24.26 -8.49
CA PHE A 310 0.19 -24.49 -7.89
C PHE A 310 -0.33 -25.91 -8.20
N PRO A 311 -1.11 -26.56 -7.31
CA PRO A 311 -1.60 -27.92 -7.55
C PRO A 311 -2.28 -28.12 -8.92
N GLY A 312 -1.69 -29.01 -9.71
CA GLY A 312 -2.10 -29.35 -11.07
C GLY A 312 -1.49 -28.49 -12.17
N GLU A 313 -0.59 -27.54 -11.88
CA GLU A 313 0.06 -26.65 -12.85
C GLU A 313 1.02 -27.38 -13.81
N THR A 314 0.72 -27.33 -15.11
CA THR A 314 1.55 -27.95 -16.15
C THR A 314 2.67 -27.02 -16.62
N GLU A 315 3.67 -27.57 -17.30
CA GLU A 315 4.79 -26.77 -17.82
C GLU A 315 4.36 -25.76 -18.89
N ALA A 316 3.34 -26.08 -19.69
CA ALA A 316 2.78 -25.16 -20.68
C ALA A 316 2.13 -23.94 -20.00
N GLU A 317 1.43 -24.13 -18.88
CA GLU A 317 0.77 -23.04 -18.15
C GLU A 317 1.75 -22.21 -17.32
N PHE A 318 2.87 -22.81 -16.89
CA PHE A 318 3.99 -22.07 -16.36
C PHE A 318 4.67 -21.22 -17.45
N GLN A 319 4.81 -21.75 -18.68
CA GLN A 319 5.28 -20.96 -19.82
C GLN A 319 4.31 -19.81 -20.17
N GLU A 320 2.99 -20.03 -20.15
CA GLU A 320 1.99 -18.96 -20.29
C GLU A 320 2.20 -17.82 -19.26
N LEU A 321 2.68 -18.13 -18.05
CA LEU A 321 3.01 -17.15 -17.02
C LEU A 321 4.32 -16.39 -17.30
N LEU A 322 5.35 -17.08 -17.81
CA LEU A 322 6.60 -16.43 -18.25
C LEU A 322 6.34 -15.49 -19.44
N ASP A 323 5.59 -15.96 -20.44
CA ASP A 323 5.22 -15.18 -21.62
C ASP A 323 4.40 -13.93 -21.23
N PHE A 324 3.43 -14.09 -20.31
CA PHE A 324 2.69 -12.98 -19.73
C PHE A 324 3.61 -11.94 -19.08
N LEU A 325 4.62 -12.36 -18.30
CA LEU A 325 5.55 -11.43 -17.65
C LEU A 325 6.42 -10.67 -18.67
N ALA A 326 6.94 -11.39 -19.67
CA ALA A 326 7.71 -10.81 -20.75
C ALA A 326 6.93 -9.74 -21.53
N GLU A 327 5.63 -9.96 -21.78
CA GLU A 327 4.74 -9.01 -22.46
C GLU A 327 4.26 -7.87 -21.53
N ALA A 328 3.88 -8.19 -20.28
CA ALA A 328 3.37 -7.23 -19.30
C ALA A 328 4.43 -6.24 -18.81
N ARG A 329 5.71 -6.65 -18.80
CA ARG A 329 6.85 -5.81 -18.39
C ARG A 329 6.59 -5.11 -17.05
N LEU A 330 6.19 -5.88 -16.04
CA LEU A 330 5.82 -5.36 -14.71
C LEU A 330 7.04 -4.77 -13.99
N ASP A 331 6.81 -3.77 -13.15
CA ASP A 331 7.88 -2.97 -12.52
C ASP A 331 8.52 -3.68 -11.33
N ARG A 332 7.70 -4.31 -10.51
CA ARG A 332 8.11 -5.04 -9.30
C ARG A 332 7.32 -6.35 -9.25
N VAL A 333 7.99 -7.50 -9.21
CA VAL A 333 7.29 -8.78 -9.06
C VAL A 333 7.98 -9.66 -8.02
N GLY A 334 7.19 -10.19 -7.10
CA GLY A 334 7.58 -11.31 -6.24
C GLY A 334 6.95 -12.62 -6.71
N CYS A 335 7.68 -13.72 -6.59
CA CYS A 335 7.16 -15.06 -6.82
C CYS A 335 7.43 -15.96 -5.61
N PHE A 336 6.40 -16.69 -5.19
CA PHE A 336 6.49 -17.72 -4.16
C PHE A 336 6.24 -19.08 -4.80
N ALA A 337 6.99 -20.11 -4.39
CA ALA A 337 6.56 -21.48 -4.62
C ALA A 337 5.26 -21.73 -3.83
N TYR A 338 4.33 -22.51 -4.39
CA TYR A 338 3.10 -22.87 -3.67
C TYR A 338 3.44 -23.60 -2.36
N SER A 339 3.10 -23.02 -1.21
CA SER A 339 3.17 -23.67 0.10
C SER A 339 1.80 -24.30 0.43
N PRO A 340 1.74 -25.59 0.83
CA PRO A 340 0.50 -26.31 1.11
C PRO A 340 0.00 -26.04 2.54
N VAL A 341 -0.13 -24.77 2.92
CA VAL A 341 -0.51 -24.34 4.28
C VAL A 341 -1.76 -25.08 4.79
N GLU A 342 -1.72 -25.55 6.04
CA GLU A 342 -2.85 -26.22 6.66
C GLU A 342 -4.15 -25.40 6.56
N GLY A 343 -5.25 -26.07 6.17
CA GLY A 343 -6.56 -25.44 5.92
C GLY A 343 -6.76 -24.87 4.51
N ALA A 344 -5.72 -24.79 3.67
CA ALA A 344 -5.87 -24.35 2.27
C ALA A 344 -6.66 -25.39 1.44
N GLN A 345 -7.77 -24.97 0.83
CA GLN A 345 -8.59 -25.84 -0.03
C GLN A 345 -7.83 -26.37 -1.25
N ALA A 346 -6.79 -25.67 -1.69
CA ALA A 346 -5.93 -26.08 -2.79
C ALA A 346 -5.16 -27.38 -2.50
N ASN A 347 -4.94 -27.73 -1.23
CA ASN A 347 -4.29 -29.00 -0.84
C ASN A 347 -5.11 -30.24 -1.21
N ALA A 348 -6.42 -30.09 -1.40
CA ALA A 348 -7.31 -31.18 -1.84
C ALA A 348 -7.40 -31.31 -3.38
N LEU A 349 -6.70 -30.46 -4.14
CA LEU A 349 -6.64 -30.55 -5.60
C LEU A 349 -5.61 -31.61 -6.03
N ALA A 350 -5.95 -32.37 -7.07
CA ALA A 350 -5.04 -33.36 -7.66
C ALA A 350 -3.86 -32.69 -8.39
N GLY A 351 -2.73 -33.40 -8.48
CA GLY A 351 -1.55 -32.95 -9.21
C GLY A 351 -0.64 -31.99 -8.43
N ALA A 352 -0.58 -32.10 -7.10
CA ALA A 352 0.43 -31.42 -6.30
C ALA A 352 1.85 -31.72 -6.83
N LEU A 353 2.65 -30.67 -7.05
CA LEU A 353 3.99 -30.80 -7.62
C LEU A 353 5.05 -31.02 -6.52
N PRO A 354 6.11 -31.81 -6.78
CA PRO A 354 7.26 -31.90 -5.89
C PRO A 354 7.85 -30.53 -5.59
N GLU A 355 8.39 -30.36 -4.38
CA GLU A 355 8.98 -29.08 -3.94
C GLU A 355 10.06 -28.57 -4.89
N SER A 356 10.95 -29.46 -5.34
CA SER A 356 11.99 -29.14 -6.32
C SER A 356 11.45 -28.54 -7.61
N VAL A 357 10.26 -28.95 -8.08
CA VAL A 357 9.63 -28.40 -9.29
C VAL A 357 8.98 -27.04 -9.00
N ARG A 358 8.37 -26.86 -7.82
CA ARG A 358 7.81 -25.57 -7.39
C ARG A 358 8.90 -24.51 -7.24
N GLU A 359 10.05 -24.91 -6.68
CA GLU A 359 11.23 -24.07 -6.48
C GLU A 359 11.99 -23.77 -7.79
N ASP A 360 12.15 -24.75 -8.70
CA ASP A 360 12.70 -24.51 -10.06
C ASP A 360 11.89 -23.45 -10.80
N ARG A 361 10.56 -23.58 -10.80
CA ARG A 361 9.66 -22.62 -11.44
C ARG A 361 9.74 -21.24 -10.78
N ARG A 362 9.80 -21.16 -9.44
CA ARG A 362 10.04 -19.89 -8.73
C ARG A 362 11.35 -19.25 -9.19
N ALA A 363 12.44 -20.00 -9.26
CA ALA A 363 13.75 -19.51 -9.67
C ALA A 363 13.74 -19.00 -11.13
N ARG A 364 13.19 -19.78 -12.07
CA ARG A 364 13.08 -19.40 -13.49
C ARG A 364 12.23 -18.14 -13.70
N LEU A 365 11.14 -17.99 -12.96
CA LEU A 365 10.31 -16.78 -13.01
C LEU A 365 11.06 -15.57 -12.45
N MET A 366 11.72 -15.70 -11.30
CA MET A 366 12.50 -14.62 -10.70
C MET A 366 13.66 -14.17 -11.60
N GLN A 367 14.36 -15.11 -12.26
CA GLN A 367 15.43 -14.79 -13.22
C GLN A 367 14.93 -13.97 -14.42
N LEU A 368 13.74 -14.31 -14.97
CA LEU A 368 13.11 -13.51 -16.02
C LEU A 368 12.73 -12.12 -15.50
N GLN A 369 12.15 -12.03 -14.31
CA GLN A 369 11.77 -10.74 -13.72
C GLN A 369 12.98 -9.86 -13.40
N GLU A 370 14.10 -10.42 -12.93
CA GLU A 370 15.33 -9.68 -12.65
C GLU A 370 15.79 -8.92 -13.89
N SER A 371 15.79 -9.61 -15.04
CA SER A 371 16.10 -9.03 -16.36
C SER A 371 15.13 -7.89 -16.73
N ILE A 372 13.81 -8.10 -16.53
CA ILE A 372 12.78 -7.08 -16.79
C ILE A 372 12.97 -5.85 -15.88
N SER A 373 13.22 -6.08 -14.59
CA SER A 373 13.37 -5.02 -13.59
C SER A 373 14.62 -4.19 -13.86
N ALA A 374 15.75 -4.85 -14.16
CA ALA A 374 16.99 -4.19 -14.56
C ALA A 374 16.75 -3.27 -15.77
N GLU A 375 16.18 -3.77 -16.88
CA GLU A 375 15.89 -2.94 -18.06
C GLU A 375 14.99 -1.73 -17.74
N ARG A 376 13.97 -1.90 -16.88
CA ARG A 376 13.08 -0.81 -16.47
C ARG A 376 13.77 0.24 -15.60
N LEU A 377 14.73 -0.15 -14.76
CA LEU A 377 15.51 0.77 -13.94
C LEU A 377 16.65 1.43 -14.72
N GLN A 378 17.31 0.73 -15.65
CA GLN A 378 18.28 1.32 -16.59
C GLN A 378 17.65 2.45 -17.40
N ALA A 379 16.38 2.32 -17.82
CA ALA A 379 15.63 3.36 -18.52
C ALA A 379 15.39 4.63 -17.67
N LYS A 380 15.63 4.60 -16.35
CA LYS A 380 15.55 5.78 -15.47
C LYS A 380 16.86 6.58 -15.38
N ILE A 381 17.98 6.06 -15.92
CA ILE A 381 19.29 6.75 -15.86
C ILE A 381 19.23 8.08 -16.63
N GLY A 382 19.77 9.14 -16.03
CA GLY A 382 19.73 10.51 -16.56
C GLY A 382 18.40 11.24 -16.31
N LEU A 383 17.35 10.56 -15.81
CA LEU A 383 16.12 11.23 -15.41
C LEU A 383 16.29 11.93 -14.06
N ARG A 384 15.44 12.94 -13.84
CA ARG A 384 15.26 13.58 -12.55
C ARG A 384 13.96 13.13 -11.91
N MET A 385 13.98 12.96 -10.59
CA MET A 385 12.81 12.54 -9.82
C MET A 385 12.85 13.08 -8.39
N THR A 386 11.67 13.31 -7.83
CA THR A 386 11.50 13.57 -6.40
C THR A 386 11.58 12.27 -5.62
N VAL A 387 12.40 12.24 -4.57
CA VAL A 387 12.52 11.10 -3.65
C VAL A 387 12.33 11.56 -2.20
N LEU A 388 11.78 10.68 -1.36
CA LEU A 388 11.57 10.88 0.06
C LEU A 388 12.70 10.20 0.83
N VAL A 389 13.46 10.95 1.63
CA VAL A 389 14.60 10.41 2.38
C VAL A 389 14.14 9.59 3.58
N ASP A 390 14.49 8.31 3.62
CA ASP A 390 14.22 7.40 4.75
C ASP A 390 15.37 7.37 5.75
N GLU A 391 16.62 7.42 5.27
CA GLU A 391 17.83 7.46 6.10
C GLU A 391 18.81 8.53 5.61
N ALA A 392 19.47 9.23 6.53
CA ALA A 392 20.49 10.22 6.22
C ALA A 392 21.74 10.06 7.09
N GLN A 393 22.90 9.96 6.45
CA GLN A 393 24.22 9.84 7.08
C GLN A 393 25.18 10.90 6.48
N PRO A 394 26.36 11.16 7.08
CA PRO A 394 27.31 12.13 6.54
C PRO A 394 27.80 11.77 5.12
N GLY A 395 27.19 12.37 4.10
CA GLY A 395 27.58 12.25 2.69
C GLY A 395 26.86 11.16 1.89
N ARG A 396 26.04 10.32 2.52
CA ARG A 396 25.16 9.33 1.85
C ARG A 396 23.76 9.35 2.48
N ALA A 397 22.73 9.13 1.68
CA ALA A 397 21.36 8.96 2.16
C ALA A 397 20.67 7.82 1.40
N VAL A 398 19.67 7.22 2.02
CA VAL A 398 18.77 6.24 1.41
C VAL A 398 17.40 6.88 1.33
N ALA A 399 16.77 6.79 0.16
CA ALA A 399 15.48 7.40 -0.13
C ALA A 399 14.64 6.46 -0.99
N ARG A 400 13.37 6.80 -1.21
CA ARG A 400 12.47 6.10 -2.12
C ARG A 400 11.80 7.04 -3.10
N SER A 401 11.56 6.58 -4.32
CA SER A 401 10.77 7.34 -5.30
C SER A 401 9.27 7.06 -5.13
N ALA A 402 8.45 7.77 -5.91
CA ALA A 402 7.04 7.46 -6.06
C ALA A 402 6.77 5.98 -6.47
N ALA A 403 7.76 5.30 -7.07
CA ALA A 403 7.65 3.91 -7.49
C ALA A 403 7.91 2.88 -6.36
N ASP A 404 8.41 3.30 -5.20
CA ASP A 404 9.00 2.37 -4.23
C ASP A 404 8.32 2.41 -2.85
N ALA A 405 7.70 1.31 -2.44
CA ALA A 405 7.14 1.16 -1.10
C ALA A 405 8.23 0.85 -0.06
N PRO A 406 8.13 1.38 1.19
CA PRO A 406 9.12 1.11 2.22
C PRO A 406 9.15 -0.36 2.60
N GLU A 407 10.35 -0.86 2.88
CA GLU A 407 10.64 -2.25 3.33
C GLU A 407 10.24 -3.37 2.33
N ILE A 408 9.70 -3.02 1.15
CA ILE A 408 9.07 -3.97 0.22
C ILE A 408 9.68 -3.92 -1.18
N ASP A 409 9.97 -2.71 -1.69
CA ASP A 409 10.59 -2.49 -3.00
C ASP A 409 12.04 -1.99 -2.82
N GLY A 410 12.70 -1.65 -3.92
CA GLY A 410 14.08 -1.15 -3.89
C GLY A 410 14.22 0.30 -3.41
N VAL A 411 15.47 0.76 -3.31
CA VAL A 411 15.84 2.08 -2.78
C VAL A 411 16.55 2.95 -3.80
N VAL A 412 16.59 4.25 -3.49
CA VAL A 412 17.41 5.26 -4.18
C VAL A 412 18.56 5.64 -3.26
N CYS A 413 19.75 5.12 -3.58
CA CYS A 413 21.01 5.47 -2.93
C CYS A 413 21.49 6.84 -3.40
N ILE A 414 21.48 7.83 -2.50
CA ILE A 414 21.90 9.21 -2.80
C ILE A 414 23.35 9.43 -2.35
N GLU A 415 24.22 9.73 -3.31
CA GLU A 415 25.61 10.15 -3.04
C GLU A 415 25.71 11.68 -2.85
N ASN A 416 26.73 12.13 -2.10
CA ASN A 416 26.97 13.54 -1.80
C ASN A 416 25.80 14.22 -1.07
N ALA A 417 25.03 13.45 -0.29
CA ALA A 417 23.82 13.83 0.44
C ALA A 417 24.05 14.76 1.66
N ARG A 418 24.98 15.72 1.57
CA ARG A 418 25.32 16.62 2.68
C ARG A 418 24.15 17.53 3.04
N GLY A 419 23.61 17.35 4.24
CA GLY A 419 22.59 18.22 4.83
C GLY A 419 21.14 17.75 4.63
N LEU A 420 20.93 16.64 3.90
CA LEU A 420 19.60 16.02 3.78
C LEU A 420 19.12 15.48 5.13
N LYS A 421 17.80 15.48 5.35
CA LYS A 421 17.16 14.97 6.56
C LYS A 421 16.13 13.90 6.24
N VAL A 422 15.95 12.96 7.18
CA VAL A 422 14.85 11.99 7.12
C VAL A 422 13.50 12.71 7.05
N GLY A 423 12.64 12.28 6.13
CA GLY A 423 11.36 12.90 5.83
C GLY A 423 11.41 14.15 4.93
N GLU A 424 12.58 14.46 4.35
CA GLU A 424 12.74 15.51 3.35
C GLU A 424 12.45 14.97 1.94
N PHE A 425 11.73 15.74 1.13
CA PHE A 425 11.64 15.51 -0.32
C PHE A 425 12.79 16.22 -1.02
N VAL A 426 13.52 15.49 -1.87
CA VAL A 426 14.67 16.01 -2.60
C VAL A 426 14.60 15.62 -4.08
N GLU A 427 14.96 16.57 -4.95
CA GLU A 427 15.16 16.29 -6.38
C GLU A 427 16.52 15.64 -6.60
N VAL A 428 16.53 14.46 -7.21
CA VAL A 428 17.76 13.74 -7.57
C VAL A 428 17.84 13.47 -9.07
N GLU A 429 19.07 13.34 -9.57
CA GLU A 429 19.38 12.88 -10.91
C GLU A 429 19.95 11.45 -10.80
N VAL A 430 19.32 10.50 -11.49
CA VAL A 430 19.76 9.09 -11.50
C VAL A 430 21.01 8.96 -12.36
N LEU A 431 22.04 8.34 -11.79
CA LEU A 431 23.36 8.14 -12.42
C LEU A 431 23.58 6.70 -12.87
N ALA A 432 23.07 5.74 -12.09
CA ALA A 432 23.15 4.31 -12.38
C ALA A 432 21.95 3.57 -11.77
N ALA A 433 21.79 2.31 -12.15
CA ALA A 433 20.81 1.38 -11.63
C ALA A 433 21.39 -0.03 -11.60
N ASP A 434 20.85 -0.89 -10.75
CA ASP A 434 21.00 -2.35 -10.86
C ASP A 434 19.62 -2.99 -11.16
N ALA A 435 19.40 -4.24 -10.74
CA ALA A 435 18.12 -4.93 -10.95
C ALA A 435 16.99 -4.44 -10.02
N HIS A 436 17.31 -3.78 -8.91
CA HIS A 436 16.37 -3.42 -7.85
C HIS A 436 16.48 -1.97 -7.40
N ASP A 437 17.69 -1.42 -7.36
CA ASP A 437 18.00 -0.12 -6.77
C ASP A 437 18.51 0.91 -7.79
N LEU A 438 18.38 2.18 -7.41
CA LEU A 438 18.85 3.33 -8.17
C LEU A 438 19.97 4.05 -7.42
N TYR A 439 20.96 4.55 -8.14
CA TYR A 439 22.06 5.34 -7.60
C TYR A 439 21.98 6.75 -8.19
N ALA A 440 21.91 7.76 -7.33
CA ALA A 440 21.55 9.12 -7.71
C ALA A 440 22.36 10.17 -6.95
N ARG A 441 22.29 11.42 -7.43
CA ARG A 441 22.86 12.59 -6.73
C ARG A 441 21.81 13.70 -6.56
N PRO A 442 21.88 14.53 -5.51
CA PRO A 442 21.01 15.69 -5.38
C PRO A 442 21.21 16.67 -6.53
N VAL A 443 20.11 17.16 -7.12
CA VAL A 443 20.14 18.24 -8.08
C VAL A 443 20.44 19.53 -7.32
N THR A 444 21.69 19.97 -7.34
CA THR A 444 22.04 21.28 -6.77
C THR A 444 21.29 22.38 -7.52
N ALA A 445 20.43 23.11 -6.81
CA ALA A 445 19.80 24.30 -7.36
C ALA A 445 20.89 25.27 -7.81
N ARG A 446 21.00 25.50 -9.12
CA ARG A 446 21.76 26.65 -9.64
C ARG A 446 21.14 27.89 -8.98
N LYS A 447 21.88 28.54 -8.08
CA LYS A 447 21.53 29.88 -7.61
C LYS A 447 21.41 30.77 -8.85
N GLN A 448 20.19 31.07 -9.27
CA GLN A 448 19.97 32.18 -10.17
C GLN A 448 20.54 33.43 -9.47
N PRO A 449 21.35 34.26 -10.14
CA PRO A 449 21.74 35.54 -9.55
C PRO A 449 20.47 36.33 -9.23
N PRO A 450 20.42 37.06 -8.10
CA PRO A 450 19.21 37.72 -7.65
C PRO A 450 18.74 38.71 -8.72
N VAL A 451 17.56 38.44 -9.30
CA VAL A 451 16.88 39.38 -10.18
C VAL A 451 16.54 40.60 -9.34
N SER A 452 17.28 41.69 -9.56
CA SER A 452 17.02 42.95 -8.86
C SER A 452 15.59 43.41 -9.12
N PRO A 453 14.86 43.94 -8.12
CA PRO A 453 13.49 44.39 -8.31
C PRO A 453 13.44 45.48 -9.37
N ALA A 454 12.72 45.21 -10.47
CA ALA A 454 12.56 46.16 -11.55
C ALA A 454 11.89 47.45 -11.02
N LYS A 455 12.54 48.59 -11.25
CA LYS A 455 12.00 49.91 -10.88
C LYS A 455 10.61 50.08 -11.50
N GLN A 456 9.63 50.46 -10.68
CA GLN A 456 8.31 50.85 -11.16
C GLN A 456 8.45 52.02 -12.15
N VAL A 457 7.92 51.85 -13.36
CA VAL A 457 7.77 52.95 -14.33
C VAL A 457 6.32 53.45 -14.25
N PRO A 458 6.06 54.77 -14.12
CA PRO A 458 4.71 55.27 -13.90
C PRO A 458 3.74 55.00 -15.05
N ALA A 459 2.48 54.76 -14.72
CA ALA A 459 1.40 54.50 -15.67
C ALA A 459 0.95 55.78 -16.41
N ALA A 460 1.76 56.23 -17.38
CA ALA A 460 1.45 57.43 -18.18
C ALA A 460 1.90 57.32 -19.66
N ARG A 461 1.64 56.19 -20.34
CA ARG A 461 1.73 56.07 -21.81
C ARG A 461 1.07 54.80 -22.42
N ARG A 462 -0.22 54.58 -22.13
CA ARG A 462 -1.08 53.63 -22.87
C ARG A 462 -2.43 54.26 -23.23
N ALA A 463 -2.38 55.34 -24.00
CA ALA A 463 -3.55 56.03 -24.54
C ALA A 463 -3.28 56.60 -25.95
N ALA A 464 -2.63 55.80 -26.82
CA ALA A 464 -2.41 56.14 -28.23
C ALA A 464 -1.95 54.90 -29.05
N ALA A 465 -2.88 54.01 -29.43
CA ALA A 465 -2.77 53.06 -30.57
C ALA A 465 -3.92 52.01 -30.58
N ALA A 466 -5.19 52.42 -30.53
CA ALA A 466 -6.32 51.47 -30.68
C ALA A 466 -7.64 52.10 -31.21
N MET A 467 -7.56 53.20 -31.97
CA MET A 467 -8.73 53.77 -32.67
C MET A 467 -8.32 54.34 -34.03
N ARG A 468 -8.62 53.60 -35.12
CA ARG A 468 -8.86 54.12 -36.49
C ARG A 468 -9.28 52.99 -37.46
N MET A 469 -10.57 52.97 -37.78
CA MET A 469 -11.19 52.55 -39.06
C MET A 469 -11.93 53.79 -39.63
N PRO A 470 -12.54 53.84 -40.84
CA PRO A 470 -12.83 52.81 -41.87
C PRO A 470 -12.19 53.18 -43.25
N ALA A 471 -12.64 52.86 -44.49
CA ALA A 471 -13.89 52.28 -45.01
C ALA A 471 -13.79 51.64 -46.43
N GLU A 472 -14.90 50.99 -46.82
CA GLU A 472 -15.43 50.58 -48.14
C GLU A 472 -14.70 50.88 -49.49
N ARG A 473 -14.73 49.93 -50.46
CA ARG A 473 -15.80 49.85 -51.52
C ARG A 473 -15.66 48.73 -52.59
N ARG A 474 -16.84 48.18 -52.95
CA ARG A 474 -17.30 47.64 -54.27
C ARG A 474 -16.84 46.26 -54.82
N THR A 475 -17.85 45.40 -55.03
CA THR A 475 -17.97 44.28 -56.00
C THR A 475 -18.34 44.79 -57.41
N PRO A 476 -18.13 43.99 -58.50
CA PRO A 476 -19.13 43.02 -59.03
C PRO A 476 -18.47 41.73 -59.61
N ALA A 477 -19.12 40.68 -60.14
CA ALA A 477 -20.42 39.99 -60.03
C ALA A 477 -20.48 38.93 -61.17
N ALA A 478 -20.76 37.66 -60.89
CA ALA A 478 -21.33 36.62 -61.79
C ALA A 478 -21.55 35.33 -60.95
N ARG A 479 -22.75 34.78 -60.77
CA ARG A 479 -23.59 33.98 -61.70
C ARG A 479 -22.87 32.70 -62.20
N GLN A 480 -23.46 31.49 -62.18
CA GLN A 480 -24.87 31.12 -61.98
C GLN A 480 -25.07 29.67 -61.46
N THR A 481 -26.10 29.50 -60.63
CA THR A 481 -26.87 28.29 -60.27
C THR A 481 -27.55 27.63 -61.52
N PRO A 482 -28.30 26.48 -61.49
CA PRO A 482 -29.13 26.01 -60.35
C PRO A 482 -29.52 24.51 -60.19
N ALA A 483 -30.31 24.27 -59.13
CA ALA A 483 -31.49 23.38 -59.06
C ALA A 483 -31.33 21.83 -59.04
N ALA A 484 -32.21 21.05 -58.37
CA ALA A 484 -33.22 21.39 -57.34
C ALA A 484 -33.81 20.12 -56.65
N THR A 485 -34.60 20.37 -55.59
CA THR A 485 -35.82 19.62 -55.15
C THR A 485 -35.75 18.19 -54.59
N LYS A 486 -35.84 18.13 -53.25
CA LYS A 486 -36.82 17.38 -52.42
C LYS A 486 -38.12 16.94 -53.17
N PRO A 487 -38.85 15.85 -52.78
CA PRO A 487 -39.44 15.77 -51.43
C PRO A 487 -39.75 14.40 -50.76
N VAL A 488 -40.21 14.58 -49.51
CA VAL A 488 -40.85 13.71 -48.50
C VAL A 488 -41.95 12.74 -48.97
N THR A 489 -41.95 11.50 -48.46
CA THR A 489 -43.07 10.69 -47.90
C THR A 489 -42.45 9.46 -47.17
N ARG A 490 -42.70 9.10 -45.91
CA ARG A 490 -43.91 8.80 -45.07
C ARG A 490 -44.33 7.31 -45.11
N ALA A 491 -44.48 6.72 -43.91
CA ALA A 491 -44.93 5.34 -43.58
C ALA A 491 -43.94 4.19 -43.90
N GLY A 492 -43.88 3.08 -43.16
CA GLY A 492 -44.49 2.77 -41.85
C GLY A 492 -44.53 1.27 -41.50
N ARG A 493 -44.51 0.94 -40.20
CA ARG A 493 -44.91 -0.35 -39.55
C ARG A 493 -44.16 -1.67 -39.87
N ARG A 494 -44.03 -2.44 -38.76
CA ARG A 494 -44.16 -3.92 -38.59
C ARG A 494 -42.93 -4.85 -38.70
N THR A 495 -42.59 -5.39 -37.51
CA THR A 495 -42.37 -6.81 -37.17
C THR A 495 -41.43 -7.68 -38.02
N GLY A 496 -40.36 -8.11 -37.36
CA GLY A 496 -39.60 -9.34 -37.58
C GLY A 496 -38.97 -9.71 -36.25
#